data_AF-A0A849QBD9-F1
#
_entry.id   AF-A0A849QBD9-F1
#
_cell.length_a   1.000
_cell.length_b   1.000
_cell.length_c   1.000
_cell.angle_alpha   90.00
_cell.angle_beta   90.00
_cell.angle_gamma   90.00
#
_symmetry.space_group_name_H-M   'P 1'
#
loop_
_entity.id
_entity.type
_entity.pdbx_description
1 polymer ?
#
loop_
_entity_poly.entity_id
_entity_poly.type
_entity_poly.pdbx_seq_one_letter_code
_entity_poly.pdbx_strand_id
1 'polypeptide(L)'
;MCGIVGYKGKREAYKIIIDSLKTLEYRGYDSWGVAISGNPSTSVIKEIGMIGDADSLSDASKINRGTMGIGHTRWATHGTVTVENSHPHLS
;
A
#
# COMPACT_ATOMS: atom_id res chain seq x y z
N MET A 1 5.90 -7.58 -13.00
CA MET A 1 4.41 -7.57 -13.06
C MET A 1 3.93 -6.70 -11.88
N CYS A 2 2.66 -6.35 -11.70
CA CYS A 2 2.27 -5.59 -10.49
C CYS A 2 1.18 -6.34 -9.73
N GLY A 3 1.14 -6.19 -8.40
CA GLY A 3 0.09 -6.73 -7.53
C GLY A 3 -0.88 -5.63 -7.09
N ILE A 4 -2.17 -5.94 -7.00
CA ILE A 4 -3.20 -5.02 -6.48
C ILE A 4 -4.10 -5.79 -5.53
N VAL A 5 -4.40 -5.20 -4.38
CA VAL A 5 -5.36 -5.72 -3.41
C VAL A 5 -6.37 -4.62 -3.10
N GLY A 6 -7.65 -4.97 -3.08
CA GLY A 6 -8.71 -4.12 -2.57
C GLY A 6 -9.41 -4.82 -1.40
N TYR A 7 -9.80 -4.05 -0.39
CA TYR A 7 -10.57 -4.57 0.73
C TYR A 7 -11.68 -3.61 1.13
N LYS A 8 -12.86 -4.16 1.40
CA LYS A 8 -14.00 -3.48 2.00
C LYS A 8 -14.66 -4.45 2.97
N GLY A 9 -14.74 -4.08 4.24
CA GLY A 9 -15.32 -4.96 5.25
C GLY A 9 -15.56 -4.29 6.59
N LYS A 10 -15.50 -5.11 7.65
CA LYS A 10 -15.74 -4.68 9.04
C LYS A 10 -14.48 -4.48 9.87
N ARG A 11 -13.38 -5.15 9.49
CA ARG A 11 -12.06 -5.03 10.13
C ARG A 11 -11.28 -3.85 9.52
N GLU A 12 -10.28 -3.36 10.23
CA GLU A 12 -9.35 -2.33 9.73
C GLU A 12 -8.67 -2.80 8.44
N ALA A 13 -8.70 -1.95 7.42
CA ALA A 13 -8.28 -2.31 6.07
C ALA A 13 -6.76 -2.44 5.93
N TYR A 14 -6.00 -1.60 6.63
CA TYR A 14 -4.54 -1.53 6.52
C TYR A 14 -3.88 -2.90 6.69
N LYS A 15 -4.10 -3.55 7.83
CA LYS A 15 -3.47 -4.84 8.14
C LYS A 15 -3.80 -5.91 7.12
N ILE A 16 -5.07 -5.99 6.72
CA ILE A 16 -5.53 -6.99 5.76
C ILE A 16 -4.88 -6.77 4.39
N ILE A 17 -4.80 -5.52 3.95
CA ILE A 17 -4.20 -5.19 2.66
C ILE A 17 -2.69 -5.45 2.69
N ILE A 18 -1.98 -5.03 3.74
CA ILE A 18 -0.54 -5.29 3.88
C ILE A 18 -0.23 -6.78 3.89
N ASP A 19 -0.92 -7.56 4.72
CA ASP A 19 -0.71 -9.01 4.80
C ASP A 19 -1.01 -9.69 3.45
N SER A 20 -2.03 -9.22 2.72
CA SER A 20 -2.34 -9.70 1.38
C SER A 20 -1.28 -9.31 0.34
N LEU A 21 -0.77 -8.07 0.39
CA LEU A 21 0.25 -7.59 -0.54
C LEU A 21 1.58 -8.33 -0.36
N LYS A 22 1.95 -8.71 0.87
CA LYS A 22 3.13 -9.56 1.14
C LYS A 22 3.09 -10.86 0.34
N THR A 23 1.90 -11.46 0.17
CA THR A 23 1.74 -12.67 -0.66
C THR A 23 1.91 -12.41 -2.16
N LEU A 24 1.87 -11.14 -2.59
CA LEU A 24 1.97 -10.70 -3.98
C LEU A 24 3.32 -10.03 -4.34
N GLU A 25 4.27 -9.97 -3.41
CA GLU A 25 5.58 -9.32 -3.66
C GLU A 25 6.37 -9.96 -4.80
N TYR A 26 6.17 -11.26 -5.04
CA TYR A 26 6.77 -11.95 -6.20
C TYR A 26 6.36 -11.33 -7.55
N ARG A 27 5.23 -10.60 -7.59
CA ARG A 27 4.78 -9.92 -8.80
C ARG A 27 5.58 -8.64 -9.03
N GLY A 28 5.92 -7.92 -7.96
CA GLY A 28 6.68 -6.66 -7.97
C GLY A 28 7.17 -6.29 -6.58
N TYR A 29 8.46 -5.99 -6.44
CA TYR A 29 9.14 -5.69 -5.17
C TYR A 29 9.94 -4.39 -5.21
N ASP A 30 9.83 -3.61 -6.30
CA ASP A 30 10.56 -2.36 -6.43
C ASP A 30 9.95 -1.26 -5.55
N SER A 31 8.63 -1.29 -5.37
CA SER A 31 7.94 -0.38 -4.47
C SER A 31 6.53 -0.85 -4.14
N TRP A 32 5.94 -0.29 -3.09
CA TRP A 32 4.57 -0.58 -2.68
C TRP A 32 3.88 0.66 -2.13
N GLY A 33 2.57 0.55 -1.98
CA GLY A 33 1.79 1.56 -1.30
C GLY A 33 0.39 1.11 -0.97
N VAL A 34 -0.24 1.83 -0.06
CA VAL A 34 -1.59 1.56 0.42
C VAL A 34 -2.34 2.87 0.62
N ALA A 35 -3.60 2.88 0.20
CA ALA A 35 -4.53 3.97 0.39
C ALA A 35 -5.72 3.46 1.21
N ILE A 36 -5.95 4.06 2.38
CA ILE A 36 -7.07 3.72 3.26
C ILE A 36 -8.04 4.87 3.26
N SER A 37 -9.29 4.58 2.89
CA SER A 37 -10.38 5.52 2.99
C SER A 37 -10.91 5.52 4.42
N GLY A 38 -10.94 6.68 5.05
CA GLY A 38 -11.70 6.87 6.27
C GLY A 38 -12.37 8.24 6.32
N ASN A 39 -12.95 8.56 7.46
CA ASN A 39 -13.70 9.78 7.67
C ASN A 39 -12.83 10.80 8.43
N PRO A 40 -12.53 12.00 7.89
CA PRO A 40 -13.09 12.61 6.67
C PRO A 40 -12.25 12.41 5.39
N SER A 41 -11.05 11.85 5.47
CA SER A 41 -10.12 11.80 4.34
C SER A 41 -9.41 10.47 4.16
N THR A 42 -8.93 10.26 2.93
CA THR A 42 -8.07 9.13 2.56
C THR A 42 -6.63 9.40 2.99
N SER A 43 -6.01 8.44 3.65
CA SER A 43 -4.58 8.45 3.97
C SER A 43 -3.84 7.51 3.02
N VAL A 44 -2.65 7.92 2.56
CA VAL A 44 -1.81 7.11 1.67
C VAL A 44 -0.41 6.99 2.22
N ILE A 45 0.12 5.77 2.20
CA ILE A 45 1.54 5.47 2.51
C ILE A 45 2.13 4.77 1.30
N LYS A 46 3.35 5.14 0.95
CA LYS A 46 4.10 4.60 -0.17
C LYS A 46 5.55 4.46 0.21
N GLU A 47 6.16 3.36 -0.20
CA GLU A 47 7.57 3.07 0.07
C GLU A 47 8.24 2.41 -1.11
N ILE A 48 9.56 2.53 -1.18
CA ILE A 48 10.40 1.79 -2.13
C ILE A 48 10.88 0.47 -1.51
N GLY A 49 11.18 -0.50 -2.36
CA GLY A 49 11.61 -1.84 -1.97
C GLY A 49 10.44 -2.75 -1.58
N MET A 50 10.81 -3.81 -0.85
CA MET A 50 9.89 -4.81 -0.32
C MET A 50 9.10 -4.25 0.88
N ILE A 51 7.95 -4.86 1.17
CA ILE A 51 7.06 -4.48 2.28
C ILE A 51 7.72 -4.72 3.63
N GLY A 52 8.49 -5.81 3.78
CA GLY A 52 9.23 -6.13 4.99
C GLY A 52 8.37 -6.05 6.26
N ASP A 53 8.89 -5.38 7.29
CA ASP A 53 8.15 -5.04 8.50
C ASP A 53 7.48 -3.67 8.37
N ALA A 54 6.44 -3.58 7.54
CA ALA A 54 5.67 -2.35 7.34
C ALA A 54 5.06 -1.77 8.63
N ASP A 55 4.87 -2.58 9.68
CA ASP A 55 4.35 -2.14 10.98
C ASP A 55 5.42 -1.37 11.80
N SER A 56 6.70 -1.55 11.48
CA SER A 56 7.82 -0.80 12.07
C SER A 56 7.99 0.61 11.48
N LEU A 57 7.28 0.92 10.39
CA LEU A 57 7.32 2.24 9.76
C LEU A 57 6.63 3.25 10.67
N SER A 58 7.34 4.33 10.98
CA SER A 58 6.83 5.46 11.77
C SER A 58 5.51 6.02 11.22
N ASP A 59 5.29 5.89 9.91
CA ASP A 59 4.09 6.37 9.24
C ASP A 59 2.90 5.42 9.32
N ALA A 60 3.07 4.13 9.63
CA ALA A 60 1.95 3.21 9.83
C ALA A 60 1.01 3.69 10.96
N SER A 61 1.56 4.33 11.99
CA SER A 61 0.80 4.94 13.08
C SER A 61 -0.08 6.12 12.63
N LYS A 62 0.23 6.75 11.50
CA LYS A 62 -0.46 7.92 10.94
C LYS A 62 -1.55 7.52 9.93
N ILE A 63 -1.66 6.24 9.59
CA ILE A 63 -2.65 5.79 8.61
C ILE A 63 -4.06 5.76 9.21
N ASN A 64 -5.05 6.05 8.38
CA ASN A 64 -6.45 5.97 8.78
C ASN A 64 -6.83 4.53 9.14
N ARG A 65 -7.63 4.37 10.19
CA ARG A 65 -8.18 3.08 10.66
C ARG A 65 -9.48 2.70 9.95
N GLY A 66 -9.63 3.16 8.71
CA GLY A 66 -10.80 2.87 7.88
C GLY A 66 -10.94 1.38 7.57
N THR A 67 -12.15 0.98 7.18
CA THR A 67 -12.48 -0.42 6.84
C THR A 67 -12.54 -0.67 5.33
N MET A 68 -12.10 0.31 4.53
CA MET A 68 -12.00 0.23 3.08
C MET A 68 -10.67 0.79 2.60
N GLY A 69 -10.05 0.14 1.63
CA GLY A 69 -8.83 0.63 1.01
C GLY A 69 -8.36 -0.21 -0.16
N ILE A 70 -7.27 0.25 -0.77
CA ILE A 70 -6.55 -0.44 -1.83
C ILE A 70 -5.05 -0.42 -1.55
N GLY A 71 -4.33 -1.38 -2.10
CA GLY A 71 -2.88 -1.43 -2.05
C GLY A 71 -2.28 -1.99 -3.33
N HIS A 72 -1.02 -1.68 -3.56
CA HIS A 72 -0.32 -2.01 -4.79
C HIS A 72 1.13 -2.40 -4.50
N THR A 73 1.63 -3.43 -5.20
CA THR A 73 3.06 -3.71 -5.34
C THR A 73 3.49 -3.48 -6.79
N ARG A 74 4.58 -2.74 -6.99
CA ARG A 74 5.05 -2.26 -8.29
C ARG A 74 6.32 -2.99 -8.71
N TRP A 75 6.36 -3.41 -9.97
CA TRP A 75 7.59 -3.69 -10.71
C TRP A 75 7.80 -2.53 -11.68
N ALA A 76 8.93 -1.84 -11.59
CA ALA A 76 9.27 -0.74 -12.46
C ALA A 76 9.59 -1.27 -13.87
N THR A 77 8.66 -1.05 -14.82
CA THR A 77 8.92 -1.31 -16.25
C THR A 77 9.40 -0.05 -16.96
N HIS A 78 8.79 1.09 -16.61
CA HIS A 78 9.18 2.44 -17.04
C HIS A 78 9.13 3.38 -15.84
N GLY A 79 10.03 4.38 -15.83
CA GLY A 79 10.18 5.32 -14.71
C GLY A 79 10.97 4.73 -13.54
N THR A 80 11.78 5.58 -12.91
CA THR A 80 12.66 5.17 -11.79
C THR A 80 11.88 4.69 -10.58
N VAL A 81 12.55 3.90 -9.74
CA VAL A 81 12.02 3.45 -8.45
C VAL A 81 12.07 4.62 -7.46
N THR A 82 10.92 5.26 -7.26
CA THR A 82 10.76 6.40 -6.33
C THR A 82 9.42 6.29 -5.61
N VAL A 83 9.31 6.90 -4.42
CA VAL A 83 8.05 6.98 -3.65
C VAL A 83 6.94 7.71 -4.44
N GLU A 84 7.32 8.70 -5.25
CA GLU A 84 6.40 9.43 -6.11
C GLU A 84 5.75 8.53 -7.16
N ASN A 85 6.55 7.69 -7.83
CA ASN A 85 6.12 6.72 -8.84
C ASN A 85 5.45 5.47 -8.24
N SER A 86 5.48 5.30 -6.91
CA SER A 86 4.72 4.25 -6.24
C SER A 86 3.23 4.52 -6.32
N HIS A 87 2.46 3.45 -6.51
CA HIS A 87 1.01 3.47 -6.49
C HIS A 87 0.49 3.16 -5.07
N PRO A 88 -0.73 3.57 -4.71
CA PRO A 88 -1.70 4.33 -5.52
C PRO A 88 -1.36 5.82 -5.67
N HIS A 89 -1.73 6.42 -6.81
CA HIS A 89 -1.68 7.87 -7.01
C HIS A 89 -2.97 8.53 -6.53
N LEU A 90 -2.86 9.79 -6.07
CA LEU A 90 -3.99 10.66 -5.75
C LEU A 90 -4.04 11.79 -6.79
N SER A 91 -5.25 12.27 -7.07
CA SER A 91 -5.53 13.40 -7.98
C SER A 91 -6.19 14.53 -7.20
#